data_AF-A0A2X3IGN2-F1
#
_entry.id   AF-A0A2X3IGN2-F1
#
_cell.length_a   1.000
_cell.length_b   1.000
_cell.length_c   1.000
_cell.angle_alpha   90.00
_cell.angle_beta   90.00
_cell.angle_gamma   90.00
#
_symmetry.space_group_name_H-M   'P 1'
#
loop_
_entity.id
_entity.type
_entity.pdbx_description
1 polymer ?
#
loop_
_entity_poly.entity_id
_entity_poly.type
_entity_poly.pdbx_seq_one_letter_code
_entity_poly.pdbx_strand_id
1 'polypeptide(L)'
;MRKTGDTNILTLAFVSTDGSMDKQDIADYVASNIQDPLSRVNGVGDIDAYGSQYSMRIWLDPAKLNSYQMTTKDVTDAISSQNAQIAVGQLGGTPSVDKQALNATINSQSLLQTPEQFRNITLRVNQDGSEVTLGDVATVEMGAEKYDYLSRYNRQPASGLGIKLASGANEMATAERVINRLNELAQFFPHGLEYKVAYETTSFVKASITDVVKTLLEAILLVFLVMYLFLQNFRATLIPTIAVPVVLMGTFAVLYACGYSINTLTMFAMVLAISLLVDDAIVVVENVERIMSEEACRHARRPVNRWDKFRARW
;
A
#
# COMPACT_ATOMS: atom_id res chain seq x y z
N MET A 1 12.64 -6.20 12.19
CA MET A 1 13.06 -5.37 11.03
C MET A 1 11.89 -5.29 10.07
N ARG A 2 11.31 -4.10 9.88
CA ARG A 2 10.28 -3.88 8.85
C ARG A 2 10.91 -4.10 7.48
N LYS A 3 10.36 -5.03 6.69
CA LYS A 3 10.78 -5.34 5.30
C LYS A 3 9.86 -4.62 4.31
N THR A 4 9.78 -3.30 4.43
CA THR A 4 8.89 -2.45 3.64
C THR A 4 9.71 -1.28 3.13
N GLY A 5 9.53 -0.89 1.87
CA GLY A 5 10.17 0.31 1.33
C GLY A 5 9.64 1.57 2.02
N ASP A 6 10.49 2.58 2.21
CA ASP A 6 10.10 3.83 2.91
C ASP A 6 9.09 4.69 2.13
N THR A 7 8.84 4.37 0.86
CA THR A 7 7.97 5.16 -0.03
C THR A 7 6.55 4.60 -0.09
N ASN A 8 5.57 5.49 0.05
CA ASN A 8 4.17 5.18 -0.18
C ASN A 8 3.90 4.99 -1.67
N ILE A 9 3.16 3.94 -2.02
CA ILE A 9 2.70 3.69 -3.40
C ILE A 9 1.33 4.32 -3.66
N LEU A 10 0.56 4.53 -2.61
CA LEU A 10 -0.76 5.14 -2.63
C LEU A 10 -0.93 5.99 -1.38
N THR A 11 -1.36 7.23 -1.54
CA THR A 11 -1.80 8.08 -0.42
C THR A 11 -3.26 8.43 -0.64
N LEU A 12 -4.08 7.99 0.30
CA LEU A 12 -5.51 8.26 0.34
C LEU A 12 -5.77 9.46 1.25
N ALA A 13 -6.63 10.37 0.82
CA ALA A 13 -7.16 11.46 1.62
C ALA A 13 -8.64 11.22 1.86
N PHE A 14 -9.12 11.48 3.07
CA PHE A 14 -10.52 11.40 3.46
C PHE A 14 -10.99 12.79 3.84
N VAL A 15 -12.11 13.23 3.26
CA VAL A 15 -12.65 14.58 3.41
C VAL A 15 -14.16 14.52 3.62
N SER A 16 -14.68 15.49 4.38
CA SER A 16 -16.12 15.71 4.49
C SER A 16 -16.57 16.73 3.44
N THR A 17 -17.48 16.33 2.54
CA THR A 17 -18.00 17.17 1.47
C THR A 17 -19.09 18.13 1.92
N ASP A 18 -19.81 17.79 2.98
CA ASP A 18 -20.90 18.57 3.57
C ASP A 18 -20.47 19.41 4.77
N GLY A 19 -19.22 19.24 5.24
CA GLY A 19 -18.67 19.94 6.40
C GLY A 19 -19.24 19.46 7.73
N SER A 20 -19.93 18.31 7.74
CA SER A 20 -20.54 17.73 8.95
C SER A 20 -19.52 17.11 9.91
N MET A 21 -18.33 16.75 9.42
CA MET A 21 -17.27 16.11 10.20
C MET A 21 -16.05 17.02 10.26
N ASP A 22 -15.47 17.14 11.45
CA ASP A 22 -14.20 17.82 11.62
C ASP A 22 -13.01 16.90 11.29
N LYS A 23 -11.78 17.43 11.40
CA LYS A 23 -10.57 16.64 11.13
C LYS A 23 -10.46 15.40 12.03
N GLN A 24 -10.89 15.51 13.27
CA GLN A 24 -10.75 14.47 14.27
C GLN A 24 -11.80 13.38 14.10
N ASP A 25 -13.05 13.75 13.77
CA ASP A 25 -14.11 12.82 13.39
C ASP A 25 -13.67 11.93 12.21
N ILE A 26 -13.09 12.57 11.18
CA ILE A 26 -12.59 11.87 9.99
C ILE A 26 -11.43 10.94 10.37
N ALA A 27 -10.46 11.43 11.16
CA ALA A 27 -9.30 10.64 11.56
C ALA A 27 -9.68 9.42 12.41
N ASP A 28 -10.64 9.57 13.32
CA ASP A 28 -11.14 8.48 14.12
C ASP A 28 -11.84 7.42 13.28
N TYR A 29 -12.74 7.83 12.39
CA TYR A 29 -13.42 6.89 11.50
C TYR A 29 -12.43 6.11 10.63
N VAL A 30 -11.42 6.79 10.08
CA VAL A 30 -10.38 6.18 9.25
C VAL A 30 -9.53 5.20 10.06
N ALA A 31 -9.09 5.56 11.26
CA ALA A 31 -8.29 4.68 12.12
C ALA A 31 -9.09 3.44 12.57
N SER A 32 -10.33 3.65 13.00
CA SER A 32 -11.18 2.61 13.60
C SER A 32 -11.79 1.65 12.57
N ASN A 33 -12.16 2.14 11.38
CA ASN A 33 -12.94 1.36 10.41
C ASN A 33 -12.21 1.06 9.10
N ILE A 34 -11.16 1.81 8.74
CA ILE A 34 -10.53 1.70 7.41
C ILE A 34 -9.10 1.18 7.49
N GLN A 35 -8.29 1.68 8.41
CA GLN A 35 -6.87 1.34 8.53
C GLN A 35 -6.66 -0.18 8.66
N ASP A 36 -7.43 -0.82 9.53
CA ASP A 36 -7.30 -2.24 9.83
C ASP A 36 -7.72 -3.16 8.67
N PRO A 37 -8.88 -2.95 8.03
CA PRO A 37 -9.21 -3.69 6.82
C PRO A 37 -8.22 -3.51 5.67
N LEU A 38 -7.65 -2.31 5.50
CA LEU A 38 -6.67 -2.04 4.44
C LEU A 38 -5.30 -2.66 4.74
N SER A 39 -4.87 -2.70 6.01
CA SER A 39 -3.58 -3.29 6.40
C SER A 39 -3.52 -4.79 6.11
N ARG A 40 -4.68 -5.45 6.05
CA ARG A 40 -4.82 -6.88 5.74
C ARG A 40 -4.91 -7.20 4.25
N VAL A 41 -4.91 -6.20 3.37
CA VAL A 41 -4.95 -6.44 1.91
C VAL A 41 -3.63 -7.05 1.45
N ASN A 42 -3.71 -8.13 0.66
CA ASN A 42 -2.51 -8.82 0.17
C ASN A 42 -1.67 -7.90 -0.71
N GLY A 43 -0.42 -7.67 -0.28
CA GLY A 43 0.54 -6.77 -0.91
C GLY A 43 0.80 -5.49 -0.11
N VAL A 44 -0.05 -5.15 0.86
CA VAL A 44 0.20 -4.06 1.80
C VAL A 44 1.23 -4.50 2.84
N GLY A 45 2.29 -3.71 3.00
CA GLY A 45 3.37 -3.98 3.95
C GLY A 45 3.28 -3.16 5.22
N ASP A 46 2.84 -1.91 5.12
CA ASP A 46 2.64 -1.00 6.25
C ASP A 46 1.66 0.10 5.85
N ILE A 47 1.04 0.74 6.84
CA ILE A 47 0.17 1.89 6.64
C ILE A 47 0.58 3.01 7.60
N ASP A 48 0.89 4.17 7.04
CA ASP A 48 1.08 5.41 7.79
C ASP A 48 -0.27 6.12 7.92
N ALA A 49 -0.76 6.30 9.14
CA ALA A 49 -1.97 7.08 9.40
C ALA A 49 -1.62 8.56 9.62
N TYR A 50 -2.26 9.44 8.84
CA TYR A 50 -2.12 10.91 8.95
C TYR A 50 -3.27 11.48 9.76
N GLY A 51 -3.33 11.05 11.02
CA GLY A 51 -4.40 11.30 11.98
C GLY A 51 -4.35 10.22 13.06
N SER A 52 -5.10 10.40 14.14
CA SER A 52 -5.22 9.37 15.17
C SER A 52 -6.67 9.21 15.59
N GLN A 53 -6.98 8.01 16.08
CA GLN A 53 -8.23 7.72 16.77
C GLN A 53 -8.49 8.68 17.93
N TYR A 54 -9.75 8.73 18.37
CA TYR A 54 -10.11 9.40 19.60
C TYR A 54 -9.41 8.74 20.79
N SER A 55 -9.01 9.59 21.73
CA SER A 55 -8.56 9.23 23.05
C SER A 55 -9.25 10.14 24.04
N MET A 56 -9.60 9.59 25.21
CA MET A 56 -10.00 10.42 26.34
C MET A 56 -8.81 11.30 26.74
N ARG A 57 -8.97 12.62 26.66
CA ARG A 57 -7.96 13.61 27.04
C ARG A 57 -8.33 14.21 28.38
N ILE A 58 -7.35 14.22 29.27
CA ILE A 58 -7.47 14.75 30.64
C ILE A 58 -6.39 15.82 30.78
N TRP A 59 -6.78 17.07 30.55
CA TRP A 59 -5.90 18.23 30.61
C TRP A 59 -5.84 18.75 32.05
N LEU A 60 -4.79 18.35 32.78
CA LEU A 60 -4.61 18.71 34.18
C LEU A 60 -4.34 20.21 34.34
N ASP A 61 -5.03 20.85 35.30
CA ASP A 61 -4.77 22.23 35.71
C ASP A 61 -3.84 22.24 36.93
N PRO A 62 -2.58 22.68 36.80
CA PRO A 62 -1.62 22.65 37.90
C PRO A 62 -2.01 23.58 39.05
N ALA A 63 -2.74 24.67 38.79
CA ALA A 63 -3.18 25.58 39.84
C ALA A 63 -4.28 24.94 40.70
N LYS A 64 -5.23 24.26 40.06
CA LYS A 64 -6.29 23.52 40.77
C LYS A 64 -5.77 22.30 41.50
N LEU A 65 -4.86 21.54 40.89
CA LEU A 65 -4.18 20.43 41.59
C LEU A 65 -3.49 20.92 42.87
N ASN A 66 -2.78 22.07 42.80
CA ASN A 66 -2.13 22.64 43.96
C ASN A 66 -3.13 23.11 45.04
N SER A 67 -4.28 23.69 44.67
CA SER A 67 -5.30 24.11 45.66
C SER A 67 -5.88 22.94 46.46
N TYR A 68 -5.95 21.76 45.86
CA TYR A 68 -6.39 20.52 46.52
C TYR A 68 -5.24 19.67 47.08
N GLN A 69 -3.99 20.17 47.01
CA GLN A 69 -2.78 19.48 47.46
C GLN A 69 -2.59 18.11 46.78
N MET A 70 -2.89 18.06 45.49
CA MET A 70 -2.85 16.85 44.68
C MET A 70 -1.68 16.86 43.71
N THR A 71 -1.21 15.68 43.36
CA THR A 71 -0.17 15.44 42.37
C THR A 71 -0.75 14.79 41.12
N THR A 72 0.02 14.79 40.03
CA THR A 72 -0.34 14.03 38.82
C THR A 72 -0.46 12.53 39.09
N LYS A 73 0.29 12.01 40.07
CA LYS A 73 0.26 10.60 40.47
C LYS A 73 -1.10 10.21 41.07
N ASP A 74 -1.65 11.07 41.93
CA ASP A 74 -2.96 10.82 42.55
C ASP A 74 -4.06 10.68 41.49
N VAL A 75 -3.99 11.52 40.45
CA VAL A 75 -4.92 11.45 39.31
C VAL A 75 -4.74 10.15 38.52
N THR A 76 -3.50 9.75 38.19
CA THR A 76 -3.26 8.51 37.44
C THR A 76 -3.65 7.26 38.22
N ASP A 77 -3.47 7.26 39.54
CA ASP A 77 -3.84 6.15 40.42
C ASP A 77 -5.38 6.05 40.54
N ALA A 78 -6.08 7.18 40.64
CA ALA A 78 -7.55 7.24 40.66
C ALA A 78 -8.15 6.75 39.34
N ILE A 79 -7.61 7.18 38.19
CA ILE A 79 -8.06 6.70 36.87
C ILE A 79 -7.84 5.19 36.76
N SER A 80 -6.65 4.70 37.13
CA SER A 80 -6.32 3.27 36.99
C SER A 80 -7.16 2.37 37.90
N SER A 81 -7.63 2.87 39.04
CA SER A 81 -8.47 2.11 39.97
C SER A 81 -9.96 2.13 39.63
N GLN A 82 -10.46 3.25 39.07
CA GLN A 82 -11.89 3.42 38.77
C GLN A 82 -12.26 3.13 37.31
N ASN A 83 -11.30 3.24 36.38
CA ASN A 83 -11.44 2.82 34.99
C ASN A 83 -10.81 1.43 34.79
N ALA A 84 -11.26 0.45 35.57
CA ALA A 84 -10.77 -0.92 35.51
C ALA A 84 -11.94 -1.89 35.26
N GLN A 85 -11.69 -2.88 34.40
CA GLN A 85 -12.64 -3.96 34.19
C GLN A 85 -12.30 -5.11 35.15
N ILE A 86 -13.16 -5.33 36.15
CA ILE A 86 -12.94 -6.35 37.19
C ILE A 86 -13.82 -7.58 36.92
N ALA A 87 -13.20 -8.76 36.88
CA ALA A 87 -13.90 -10.04 36.81
C ALA A 87 -14.42 -10.42 38.20
N VAL A 88 -15.74 -10.47 38.37
CA VAL A 88 -16.40 -10.78 39.66
C VAL A 88 -16.91 -12.24 39.71
N GLY A 89 -16.93 -12.94 38.58
CA GLY A 89 -17.29 -14.35 38.51
C GLY A 89 -18.76 -14.57 38.14
N GLN A 90 -19.37 -15.61 38.71
CA GLN A 90 -20.71 -16.04 38.35
C GLN A 90 -21.52 -16.44 39.59
N LEU A 91 -22.78 -16.08 39.61
CA LEU A 91 -23.78 -16.56 40.57
C LEU A 91 -24.05 -18.04 40.25
N GLY A 92 -23.92 -18.92 41.23
CA GLY A 92 -24.05 -20.37 41.02
C GLY A 92 -22.93 -20.97 40.16
N GLY A 93 -21.74 -20.37 40.14
CA GLY A 93 -20.55 -20.92 39.50
C GLY A 93 -20.10 -22.24 40.13
N THR A 94 -19.42 -23.09 39.35
CA THR A 94 -18.94 -24.39 39.83
C THR A 94 -17.69 -24.28 40.69
N PRO A 95 -17.55 -25.13 41.75
CA PRO A 95 -18.51 -26.14 42.21
C PRO A 95 -19.71 -25.50 42.92
N SER A 96 -20.92 -25.91 42.55
CA SER A 96 -22.18 -25.38 43.08
C SER A 96 -22.86 -26.39 44.02
N VAL A 97 -23.81 -25.92 44.82
CA VAL A 97 -24.64 -26.79 45.69
C VAL A 97 -25.66 -27.57 44.85
N ASP A 98 -26.00 -28.80 45.27
CA ASP A 98 -26.83 -29.76 44.50
C ASP A 98 -28.20 -29.25 44.03
N LYS A 99 -28.74 -28.20 44.65
CA LYS A 99 -30.04 -27.59 44.31
C LYS A 99 -29.92 -26.23 43.62
N GLN A 100 -28.73 -25.82 43.18
CA GLN A 100 -28.53 -24.52 42.52
C GLN A 100 -29.23 -24.50 41.15
N ALA A 101 -30.34 -23.77 41.04
CA ALA A 101 -31.15 -23.69 39.83
C ALA A 101 -30.75 -22.58 38.85
N LEU A 102 -29.98 -21.57 39.31
CA LEU A 102 -29.57 -20.42 38.52
C LEU A 102 -28.05 -20.35 38.41
N ASN A 103 -27.54 -20.29 37.19
CA ASN A 103 -26.17 -19.87 36.89
C ASN A 103 -26.23 -18.58 36.05
N ALA A 104 -25.58 -17.52 36.51
CA ALA A 104 -25.57 -16.23 35.83
C ALA A 104 -24.22 -15.52 36.01
N THR A 105 -23.67 -14.97 34.93
CA THR A 105 -22.44 -14.17 35.01
C THR A 105 -22.69 -12.84 35.73
N ILE A 106 -21.83 -12.51 36.68
CA ILE A 106 -21.87 -11.23 37.39
C ILE A 106 -21.02 -10.23 36.60
N ASN A 107 -21.68 -9.27 35.97
CA ASN A 107 -21.00 -8.15 35.35
C ASN A 107 -20.73 -7.09 36.42
N SER A 108 -19.48 -6.66 36.56
CA SER A 108 -19.09 -5.56 37.44
C SER A 108 -18.80 -4.29 36.66
N GLN A 109 -18.15 -3.33 37.30
CA GLN A 109 -17.72 -2.06 36.70
C GLN A 109 -17.02 -2.30 35.35
N SER A 110 -17.59 -1.70 34.31
CA SER A 110 -17.02 -1.65 32.98
C SER A 110 -16.06 -0.46 32.88
N LEU A 111 -15.21 -0.46 31.84
CA LEU A 111 -14.45 0.72 31.48
C LEU A 111 -15.39 1.92 31.27
N LEU A 112 -14.92 3.10 31.67
CA LEU A 112 -15.58 4.37 31.44
C LEU A 112 -15.50 4.71 29.95
N GLN A 113 -16.56 5.29 29.42
CA GLN A 113 -16.74 5.52 27.98
C GLN A 113 -16.97 6.99 27.63
N THR A 114 -17.55 7.78 28.54
CA THR A 114 -17.91 9.18 28.25
C THR A 114 -17.07 10.17 29.05
N PRO A 115 -16.82 11.38 28.53
CA PRO A 115 -16.11 12.42 29.28
C PRO A 115 -16.73 12.71 30.65
N GLU A 116 -18.06 12.65 30.76
CA GLU A 116 -18.79 12.88 32.01
C GLU A 116 -18.46 11.81 33.06
N GLN A 117 -18.38 10.55 32.65
CA GLN A 117 -17.98 9.45 33.54
C GLN A 117 -16.56 9.64 34.06
N PHE A 118 -15.65 10.10 33.20
CA PHE A 118 -14.28 10.43 33.61
C PHE A 118 -14.24 11.65 34.54
N ARG A 119 -15.03 12.71 34.28
CA ARG A 119 -15.09 13.89 35.17
C ARG A 119 -15.54 13.52 36.57
N ASN A 120 -16.43 12.53 36.71
CA ASN A 120 -16.96 12.05 37.98
C ASN A 120 -16.03 11.08 38.71
N ILE A 121 -14.81 10.82 38.22
CA ILE A 121 -13.82 10.03 38.96
C ILE A 121 -13.51 10.73 40.28
N THR A 122 -13.76 10.06 41.39
CA THR A 122 -13.46 10.55 42.73
C THR A 122 -11.95 10.58 42.93
N LEU A 123 -11.38 11.74 43.21
CA LEU A 123 -9.96 11.87 43.52
C LEU A 123 -9.69 11.86 45.02
N ARG A 124 -10.53 12.55 45.78
CA ARG A 124 -10.39 12.66 47.24
C ARG A 124 -11.73 13.00 47.89
N VAL A 125 -11.93 12.50 49.11
CA VAL A 125 -12.98 12.98 50.01
C VAL A 125 -12.32 13.74 51.15
N ASN A 126 -12.72 14.98 51.37
CA ASN A 126 -12.22 15.85 52.42
C ASN A 126 -12.85 15.51 53.78
N GLN A 127 -12.25 16.00 54.87
CA GLN A 127 -12.74 15.72 56.23
C GLN A 127 -14.12 16.30 56.52
N ASP A 128 -14.54 17.31 55.77
CA ASP A 128 -15.86 17.94 55.84
C ASP A 128 -16.93 17.19 55.01
N GLY A 129 -16.56 16.08 54.35
CA GLY A 129 -17.43 15.29 53.48
C GLY A 129 -17.55 15.84 52.05
N SER A 130 -16.87 16.94 51.70
CA SER A 130 -16.79 17.40 50.31
C SER A 130 -15.92 16.46 49.48
N GLU A 131 -16.31 16.24 48.23
CA GLU A 131 -15.59 15.38 47.29
C GLU A 131 -14.90 16.24 46.23
N VAL A 132 -13.66 15.88 45.90
CA VAL A 132 -12.91 16.44 44.77
C VAL A 132 -12.93 15.41 43.66
N THR A 133 -13.47 15.80 42.51
CA THR A 133 -13.57 14.97 41.32
C THR A 133 -12.53 15.34 40.28
N LEU A 134 -12.34 14.48 39.27
CA LEU A 134 -11.42 14.78 38.17
C LEU A 134 -11.82 16.06 37.42
N GLY A 135 -13.12 16.31 37.27
CA GLY A 135 -13.62 17.53 36.63
C GLY A 135 -13.24 18.81 37.37
N ASP A 136 -12.98 18.73 38.68
CA ASP A 136 -12.57 19.90 39.47
C ASP A 136 -11.12 20.30 39.21
N VAL A 137 -10.27 19.36 38.78
CA VAL A 137 -8.82 19.59 38.61
C VAL A 137 -8.33 19.45 37.16
N ALA A 138 -9.19 19.04 36.23
CA ALA A 138 -8.83 18.80 34.84
C ALA A 138 -9.98 19.06 33.87
N THR A 139 -9.64 19.49 32.65
CA THR A 139 -10.60 19.50 31.54
C THR A 139 -10.57 18.14 30.87
N VAL A 140 -11.74 17.47 30.84
CA VAL A 140 -11.89 16.15 30.24
C VAL A 140 -12.71 16.24 28.96
N GLU A 141 -12.17 15.75 27.85
CA GLU A 141 -12.80 15.77 26.53
C GLU A 141 -12.35 14.60 25.64
N MET A 142 -13.12 14.30 24.60
CA MET A 142 -12.67 13.39 23.53
C MET A 142 -11.79 14.19 22.56
N GLY A 143 -10.53 13.76 22.40
CA GLY A 143 -9.57 14.43 21.54
C GLY A 143 -8.72 13.44 20.75
N ALA A 144 -7.79 13.94 19.95
CA ALA A 144 -6.85 13.11 19.19
C ALA A 144 -5.88 12.38 20.12
N GLU A 145 -5.57 11.09 19.93
CA GLU A 145 -4.45 10.41 20.61
C GLU A 145 -3.09 11.09 20.33
N LYS A 146 -2.92 11.70 19.16
CA LYS A 146 -1.73 12.48 18.78
C LYS A 146 -2.13 13.73 18.01
N TYR A 147 -1.50 14.85 18.34
CA TYR A 147 -1.77 16.16 17.70
C TYR A 147 -0.70 16.56 16.67
N ASP A 148 0.20 15.64 16.32
CA ASP A 148 1.43 15.92 15.55
C ASP A 148 1.18 16.22 14.06
N TYR A 149 0.00 15.89 13.54
CA TYR A 149 -0.34 16.03 12.13
C TYR A 149 -1.43 17.06 11.90
N LEU A 150 -1.18 18.04 11.04
CA LEU A 150 -2.20 18.92 10.47
C LEU A 150 -2.49 18.52 9.02
N SER A 151 -3.33 17.50 8.85
CA SER A 151 -3.76 16.99 7.55
C SER A 151 -4.85 17.86 6.92
N ARG A 152 -4.65 18.26 5.66
CA ARG A 152 -5.62 18.97 4.83
C ARG A 152 -5.54 18.48 3.39
N TYR A 153 -6.68 18.43 2.71
CA TYR A 153 -6.75 18.14 1.29
C TYR A 153 -7.52 19.26 0.59
N ASN A 154 -6.92 19.92 -0.40
CA ASN A 154 -7.49 21.11 -1.07
C ASN A 154 -8.01 22.18 -0.09
N ARG A 155 -7.27 22.41 1.01
CA ARG A 155 -7.60 23.32 2.13
C ARG A 155 -8.76 22.88 3.03
N GLN A 156 -9.40 21.74 2.77
CA GLN A 156 -10.42 21.17 3.64
C GLN A 156 -9.78 20.32 4.75
N PRO A 157 -10.36 20.27 5.96
CA PRO A 157 -9.98 19.30 6.98
C PRO A 157 -9.99 17.89 6.41
N ALA A 158 -8.92 17.13 6.64
CA ALA A 158 -8.79 15.80 6.09
C ALA A 158 -8.04 14.88 7.06
N SER A 159 -8.25 13.58 6.91
CA SER A 159 -7.30 12.56 7.35
C SER A 159 -6.74 11.82 6.14
N GLY A 160 -5.75 10.96 6.34
CA GLY A 160 -5.19 10.20 5.24
C GLY A 160 -4.49 8.92 5.67
N LEU A 161 -4.33 8.02 4.71
CA LEU A 161 -3.57 6.79 4.86
C LEU A 161 -2.52 6.71 3.75
N GLY A 162 -1.25 6.60 4.13
CA GLY A 162 -0.14 6.28 3.25
C GLY A 162 0.10 4.78 3.24
N ILE A 163 -0.04 4.14 2.08
CA ILE A 163 0.11 2.69 1.94
C ILE A 163 1.48 2.39 1.37
N LYS A 164 2.23 1.53 2.07
CA LYS A 164 3.54 1.05 1.65
C LYS A 164 3.45 -0.39 1.14
N LEU A 165 4.20 -0.68 0.08
CA LEU A 165 4.22 -1.98 -0.57
C LEU A 165 5.05 -2.99 0.24
N ALA A 166 4.50 -4.18 0.47
CA ALA A 166 5.25 -5.29 1.05
C ALA A 166 6.41 -5.70 0.13
N SER A 167 7.54 -6.11 0.72
CA SER A 167 8.69 -6.59 -0.07
C SER A 167 8.29 -7.74 -1.01
N GLY A 168 8.61 -7.60 -2.30
CA GLY A 168 8.31 -8.59 -3.33
C GLY A 168 6.87 -8.57 -3.85
N ALA A 169 5.99 -7.72 -3.32
CA ALA A 169 4.64 -7.56 -3.84
C ALA A 169 4.63 -6.76 -5.14
N ASN A 170 3.59 -6.96 -5.95
CA ASN A 170 3.38 -6.19 -7.18
C ASN A 170 2.62 -4.89 -6.85
N GLU A 171 3.19 -3.75 -7.22
CA GLU A 171 2.65 -2.44 -6.93
C GLU A 171 1.26 -2.21 -7.52
N MET A 172 1.08 -2.46 -8.83
CA MET A 172 -0.19 -2.22 -9.52
C MET A 172 -1.30 -3.12 -8.99
N ALA A 173 -1.01 -4.41 -8.81
CA ALA A 173 -1.97 -5.36 -8.29
C ALA A 173 -2.36 -5.03 -6.83
N THR A 174 -1.42 -4.52 -6.03
CA THR A 174 -1.70 -4.09 -4.65
C THR A 174 -2.58 -2.86 -4.63
N ALA A 175 -2.26 -1.82 -5.42
CA ALA A 175 -3.07 -0.61 -5.50
C ALA A 175 -4.50 -0.90 -5.96
N GLU A 176 -4.66 -1.75 -6.99
CA GLU A 176 -5.98 -2.17 -7.47
C GLU A 176 -6.78 -2.88 -6.37
N ARG A 177 -6.17 -3.81 -5.64
CA ARG A 177 -6.83 -4.50 -4.52
C ARG A 177 -7.20 -3.54 -3.39
N VAL A 178 -6.35 -2.57 -3.09
CA VAL A 178 -6.63 -1.56 -2.05
C VAL A 178 -7.78 -0.67 -2.47
N ILE A 179 -7.79 -0.17 -3.71
CA ILE A 179 -8.90 0.64 -4.24
C ILE A 179 -10.20 -0.16 -4.28
N ASN A 180 -10.17 -1.42 -4.71
CA ASN A 180 -11.35 -2.29 -4.70
C ASN A 180 -11.87 -2.51 -3.28
N ARG A 181 -10.98 -2.80 -2.32
CA ARG A 181 -11.37 -2.94 -0.92
C ARG A 181 -11.92 -1.64 -0.34
N LEU A 182 -11.36 -0.50 -0.72
CA LEU A 182 -11.84 0.81 -0.30
C LEU A 182 -13.21 1.14 -0.89
N ASN A 183 -13.47 0.75 -2.14
CA ASN A 183 -14.79 0.87 -2.77
C ASN A 183 -15.87 0.06 -2.05
N GLU A 184 -15.53 -1.14 -1.57
CA GLU A 184 -16.43 -1.94 -0.74
C GLU A 184 -16.73 -1.24 0.60
N LEU A 185 -15.69 -0.70 1.25
CA LEU A 185 -15.82 0.01 2.52
C LEU A 185 -16.56 1.34 2.38
N ALA A 186 -16.42 2.01 1.23
CA ALA A 186 -17.06 3.29 0.93
C ALA A 186 -18.59 3.22 1.00
N GLN A 187 -19.19 2.04 0.81
CA GLN A 187 -20.63 1.83 0.95
C GLN A 187 -21.14 2.04 2.39
N PHE A 188 -20.24 1.91 3.37
CA PHE A 188 -20.56 2.06 4.78
C PHE A 188 -20.10 3.39 5.36
N PHE A 189 -19.60 4.30 4.51
CA PHE A 189 -19.15 5.60 4.98
C PHE A 189 -20.30 6.41 5.57
N PRO A 190 -20.06 7.15 6.64
CA PRO A 190 -21.02 8.12 7.15
C PRO A 190 -21.34 9.14 6.06
N HIS A 191 -22.54 9.69 6.12
CA HIS A 191 -23.01 10.67 5.14
C HIS A 191 -22.01 11.83 5.04
N GLY A 192 -21.64 12.21 3.82
CA GLY A 192 -20.72 13.30 3.55
C GLY A 192 -19.24 12.94 3.59
N LEU A 193 -18.84 11.74 4.01
CA LEU A 193 -17.45 11.30 3.94
C LEU A 193 -17.12 10.75 2.56
N GLU A 194 -16.08 11.32 1.92
CA GLU A 194 -15.52 10.81 0.67
C GLU A 194 -14.03 10.55 0.80
N TYR A 195 -13.53 9.56 0.05
CA TYR A 195 -12.10 9.39 -0.14
C TYR A 195 -11.66 9.97 -1.50
N LYS A 196 -10.41 10.41 -1.56
CA LYS A 196 -9.72 10.89 -2.76
C LYS A 196 -8.33 10.25 -2.80
N VAL A 197 -7.87 9.91 -4.00
CA VAL A 197 -6.47 9.50 -4.19
C VAL A 197 -5.63 10.77 -4.30
N ALA A 198 -4.82 11.03 -3.27
CA ALA A 198 -3.97 12.23 -3.21
C ALA A 198 -2.62 12.01 -3.92
N TYR A 199 -2.12 10.77 -3.92
CA TYR A 199 -0.90 10.38 -4.58
C TYR A 199 -0.98 8.91 -4.98
N GLU A 200 -0.51 8.58 -6.19
CA GLU A 200 -0.41 7.21 -6.68
C GLU A 200 0.76 7.09 -7.66
N THR A 201 1.60 6.08 -7.47
CA THR A 201 2.74 5.78 -8.36
C THR A 201 2.33 4.91 -9.55
N THR A 202 1.26 4.11 -9.42
CA THR A 202 0.88 3.10 -10.42
C THR A 202 0.48 3.70 -11.77
N SER A 203 -0.16 4.87 -11.79
CA SER A 203 -0.57 5.55 -13.02
C SER A 203 0.64 5.88 -13.90
N PHE A 204 1.72 6.36 -13.29
CA PHE A 204 2.97 6.63 -13.98
C PHE A 204 3.65 5.36 -14.49
N VAL A 205 3.68 4.29 -13.68
CA VAL A 205 4.23 2.99 -14.09
C VAL A 205 3.43 2.39 -15.25
N LYS A 206 2.11 2.45 -15.20
CA LYS A 206 1.21 1.95 -16.25
C LYS A 206 1.38 2.71 -17.57
N ALA A 207 1.48 4.04 -17.51
CA ALA A 207 1.79 4.87 -18.68
C ALA A 207 3.16 4.50 -19.26
N SER A 208 4.19 4.39 -18.42
CA SER A 208 5.55 4.01 -18.83
C SER A 208 5.60 2.65 -19.51
N ILE A 209 4.91 1.63 -18.99
CA ILE A 209 4.84 0.31 -19.61
C ILE A 209 4.14 0.39 -20.97
N THR A 210 3.04 1.13 -21.05
CA THR A 210 2.27 1.29 -22.31
C THR A 210 3.12 1.95 -23.39
N ASP A 211 3.86 3.01 -23.03
CA ASP A 211 4.76 3.70 -23.95
C ASP A 211 5.92 2.81 -24.40
N VAL A 212 6.48 2.00 -23.50
CA VAL A 212 7.55 1.06 -23.88
C VAL A 212 7.03 -0.04 -24.80
N VAL A 213 5.83 -0.59 -24.55
CA VAL A 213 5.22 -1.57 -25.47
C VAL A 213 4.95 -0.94 -26.84
N LYS A 214 4.47 0.30 -26.87
CA LYS A 214 4.23 1.04 -28.12
C LYS A 214 5.53 1.26 -28.90
N THR A 215 6.57 1.77 -28.24
CA THR A 215 7.89 1.98 -28.86
C THR A 215 8.55 0.69 -29.33
N LEU A 216 8.34 -0.43 -28.62
CA LEU A 216 8.80 -1.75 -29.03
C LEU A 216 8.10 -2.21 -30.32
N LEU A 217 6.77 -2.02 -30.43
CA LEU A 217 6.03 -2.33 -31.64
C LEU A 217 6.44 -1.43 -32.82
N GLU A 218 6.65 -0.14 -32.58
CA GLU A 218 7.16 0.81 -33.58
C GLU A 218 8.56 0.42 -34.05
N ALA A 219 9.45 0.03 -33.14
CA ALA A 219 10.80 -0.43 -33.47
C ALA A 219 10.77 -1.70 -34.34
N ILE A 220 9.96 -2.70 -33.99
CA ILE A 220 9.80 -3.93 -34.80
C ILE A 220 9.28 -3.59 -36.20
N LEU A 221 8.30 -2.68 -36.29
CA LEU A 221 7.75 -2.24 -37.58
C LEU A 221 8.80 -1.50 -38.41
N LEU A 222 9.59 -0.61 -37.82
CA LEU A 222 10.66 0.12 -38.51
C LEU A 222 11.75 -0.85 -39.01
N VAL A 223 12.16 -1.81 -38.19
CA VAL A 223 13.11 -2.86 -38.60
C VAL A 223 12.57 -3.66 -39.77
N PHE A 224 11.30 -4.06 -39.72
CA PHE A 224 10.66 -4.75 -40.84
C PHE A 224 10.68 -3.90 -42.12
N LEU A 225 10.31 -2.61 -42.04
CA LEU A 225 10.28 -1.72 -43.21
C LEU A 225 11.68 -1.49 -43.80
N VAL A 226 12.68 -1.24 -42.98
CA VAL A 226 14.06 -1.04 -43.42
C VAL A 226 14.61 -2.32 -44.05
N MET A 227 14.42 -3.48 -43.40
CA MET A 227 14.89 -4.76 -43.95
C MET A 227 14.15 -5.15 -45.22
N TYR A 228 12.85 -4.84 -45.33
CA TYR A 228 12.10 -5.05 -46.56
C TYR A 228 12.60 -4.16 -47.69
N LEU A 229 12.97 -2.92 -47.39
CA LEU A 229 13.51 -1.98 -48.38
C LEU A 229 14.86 -2.46 -48.96
N PHE A 230 15.76 -2.97 -48.11
CA PHE A 230 17.09 -3.44 -48.56
C PHE A 230 17.05 -4.81 -49.22
N LEU A 231 16.29 -5.76 -48.64
CA LEU A 231 16.30 -7.16 -49.12
C LEU A 231 15.24 -7.43 -50.19
N GLN A 232 14.18 -6.61 -50.29
CA GLN A 232 13.05 -6.78 -51.22
C GLN A 232 12.43 -8.19 -51.24
N ASN A 233 12.68 -8.98 -50.20
CA ASN A 233 12.29 -10.37 -50.09
C ASN A 233 11.59 -10.59 -48.74
N PHE A 234 10.27 -10.78 -48.80
CA PHE A 234 9.42 -10.94 -47.63
C PHE A 234 9.89 -12.07 -46.68
N ARG A 235 10.45 -13.15 -47.23
CA ARG A 235 10.91 -14.30 -46.42
C ARG A 235 12.16 -13.96 -45.62
N ALA A 236 13.07 -13.18 -46.20
CA ALA A 236 14.31 -12.76 -45.55
C ALA A 236 14.03 -11.71 -44.46
N THR A 237 13.10 -10.78 -44.72
CA THR A 237 12.65 -9.77 -43.74
C THR A 237 11.98 -10.38 -42.51
N LEU A 238 11.29 -11.52 -42.66
CA LEU A 238 10.58 -12.16 -41.56
C LEU A 238 11.51 -12.74 -40.47
N ILE A 239 12.75 -13.07 -40.84
CA ILE A 239 13.71 -13.73 -39.94
C ILE A 239 14.07 -12.80 -38.75
N PRO A 240 14.54 -11.55 -38.95
CA PRO A 240 14.78 -10.63 -37.84
C PRO A 240 13.50 -10.24 -37.09
N THR A 241 12.38 -10.08 -37.79
CA THR A 241 11.09 -9.68 -37.19
C THR A 241 10.58 -10.69 -36.16
N ILE A 242 10.81 -12.00 -36.37
CA ILE A 242 10.46 -13.04 -35.39
C ILE A 242 11.56 -13.20 -34.33
N ALA A 243 12.83 -13.08 -34.71
CA ALA A 243 13.96 -13.25 -33.79
C ALA A 243 13.89 -12.25 -32.61
N VAL A 244 13.54 -10.99 -32.88
CA VAL A 244 13.49 -9.93 -31.85
C VAL A 244 12.49 -10.26 -30.72
N PRO A 245 11.20 -10.52 -30.98
CA PRO A 245 10.25 -10.95 -29.94
C PRO A 245 10.67 -12.20 -29.16
N VAL A 246 11.29 -13.17 -29.82
CA VAL A 246 11.72 -14.43 -29.17
C VAL A 246 12.80 -14.16 -28.13
N VAL A 247 13.80 -13.34 -28.46
CA VAL A 247 14.86 -13.00 -27.50
C VAL A 247 14.31 -12.14 -26.36
N LEU A 248 13.39 -11.21 -26.63
CA LEU A 248 12.75 -10.41 -25.59
C LEU A 248 11.95 -11.27 -24.60
N MET A 249 11.17 -12.25 -25.09
CA MET A 249 10.50 -13.22 -24.23
C MET A 249 11.50 -14.05 -23.41
N GLY A 250 12.63 -14.45 -24.01
CA GLY A 250 13.73 -15.11 -23.30
C GLY A 250 14.31 -14.24 -22.18
N THR A 251 14.55 -12.95 -22.44
CA THR A 251 15.03 -11.99 -21.45
C THR A 251 14.05 -11.87 -20.28
N PHE A 252 12.74 -11.77 -20.53
CA PHE A 252 11.74 -11.77 -19.46
C PHE A 252 11.76 -13.05 -18.63
N ALA A 253 11.94 -14.21 -19.26
CA ALA A 253 12.03 -15.49 -18.54
C ALA A 253 13.27 -15.55 -17.64
N VAL A 254 14.42 -15.05 -18.11
CA VAL A 254 15.66 -14.98 -17.31
C VAL A 254 15.53 -13.96 -16.18
N LEU A 255 14.97 -12.78 -16.45
CA LEU A 255 14.71 -11.78 -15.42
C LEU A 255 13.80 -12.33 -14.33
N TYR A 256 12.73 -13.02 -14.71
CA TYR A 256 11.82 -13.69 -13.78
C TYR A 256 12.54 -14.78 -12.95
N ALA A 257 13.36 -15.61 -13.59
CA ALA A 257 14.12 -16.67 -12.91
C ALA A 257 15.14 -16.10 -11.90
N CYS A 258 15.73 -14.95 -12.20
CA CYS A 258 16.63 -14.23 -11.29
C CYS A 258 15.91 -13.40 -10.23
N GLY A 259 14.57 -13.35 -10.22
CA GLY A 259 13.78 -12.58 -9.27
C GLY A 259 13.78 -11.07 -9.51
N TYR A 260 14.11 -10.60 -10.71
CA TYR A 260 13.98 -9.19 -11.07
C TYR A 260 12.53 -8.83 -11.37
N SER A 261 12.11 -7.65 -10.91
CA SER A 261 10.81 -7.06 -11.23
C SER A 261 10.87 -6.26 -12.53
N ILE A 262 9.74 -6.19 -13.25
CA ILE A 262 9.56 -5.22 -14.33
C ILE A 262 9.40 -3.83 -13.71
N ASN A 263 10.38 -2.96 -13.97
CA ASN A 263 10.40 -1.57 -13.55
C ASN A 263 11.01 -0.68 -14.65
N THR A 264 10.96 0.64 -14.44
CA THR A 264 11.46 1.63 -15.41
C THR A 264 12.89 1.35 -15.88
N LEU A 265 13.81 0.93 -14.99
CA LEU A 265 15.20 0.64 -15.36
C LEU A 265 15.30 -0.59 -16.27
N THR A 266 14.64 -1.70 -15.91
CA THR A 266 14.63 -2.92 -16.74
C THR A 266 13.98 -2.68 -18.10
N MET A 267 12.95 -1.84 -18.16
CA MET A 267 12.28 -1.48 -19.41
C MET A 267 13.18 -0.62 -20.31
N PHE A 268 13.88 0.37 -19.76
CA PHE A 268 14.88 1.14 -20.51
C PHE A 268 16.03 0.27 -21.02
N ALA A 269 16.54 -0.64 -20.18
CA ALA A 269 17.58 -1.59 -20.58
C ALA A 269 17.12 -2.47 -21.75
N MET A 270 15.86 -2.91 -21.77
CA MET A 270 15.30 -3.66 -22.90
C MET A 270 15.23 -2.82 -24.17
N VAL A 271 14.78 -1.56 -24.10
CA VAL A 271 14.74 -0.67 -25.26
C VAL A 271 16.15 -0.47 -25.85
N LEU A 272 17.16 -0.27 -25.01
CA LEU A 272 18.56 -0.18 -25.44
C LEU A 272 19.10 -1.52 -25.99
N ALA A 273 18.68 -2.66 -25.43
CA ALA A 273 19.11 -3.97 -25.91
C ALA A 273 18.57 -4.30 -27.30
N ILE A 274 17.40 -3.75 -27.69
CA ILE A 274 16.83 -3.95 -29.02
C ILE A 274 17.78 -3.45 -30.11
N SER A 275 18.49 -2.33 -29.92
CA SER A 275 19.40 -1.83 -30.95
C SER A 275 20.54 -2.82 -31.24
N LEU A 276 21.10 -3.42 -30.19
CA LEU A 276 22.15 -4.44 -30.31
C LEU A 276 21.62 -5.73 -30.96
N LEU A 277 20.43 -6.17 -30.54
CA LEU A 277 19.84 -7.41 -31.03
C LEU A 277 19.47 -7.35 -32.51
N VAL A 278 18.98 -6.19 -32.97
CA VAL A 278 18.62 -5.98 -34.36
C VAL A 278 19.86 -6.04 -35.24
N ASP A 279 20.95 -5.38 -34.84
CA ASP A 279 22.22 -5.41 -35.58
C ASP A 279 22.73 -6.85 -35.82
N ASP A 280 22.71 -7.69 -34.78
CA ASP A 280 23.10 -9.10 -34.88
C ASP A 280 22.23 -9.87 -35.89
N ALA A 281 20.91 -9.69 -35.84
CA ALA A 281 19.99 -10.36 -36.75
C ALA A 281 20.17 -9.89 -38.20
N ILE A 282 20.44 -8.59 -38.41
CA ILE A 282 20.67 -8.00 -39.73
C ILE A 282 21.95 -8.56 -40.34
N VAL A 283 23.08 -8.53 -39.63
CA VAL A 283 24.38 -8.99 -40.13
C VAL A 283 24.32 -10.45 -40.58
N VAL A 284 23.61 -11.31 -39.84
CA VAL A 284 23.44 -12.72 -40.21
C VAL A 284 22.64 -12.86 -41.51
N VAL A 285 21.50 -12.19 -41.63
CA VAL A 285 20.64 -12.29 -42.81
C VAL A 285 21.32 -11.69 -44.04
N GLU A 286 21.95 -10.53 -43.89
CA GLU A 286 22.72 -9.87 -44.95
C GLU A 286 23.87 -10.75 -45.42
N ASN A 287 24.63 -11.33 -44.50
CA ASN A 287 25.75 -12.20 -44.86
C ASN A 287 25.29 -13.47 -45.58
N VAL A 288 24.13 -14.03 -45.21
CA VAL A 288 23.55 -15.18 -45.92
C VAL A 288 23.13 -14.79 -47.34
N GLU A 289 22.43 -13.67 -47.51
CA GLU A 289 22.04 -13.19 -48.85
C GLU A 289 23.25 -12.81 -49.72
N ARG A 290 24.29 -12.20 -49.13
CA ARG A 290 25.56 -11.93 -49.81
C ARG A 290 26.26 -13.21 -50.27
N ILE A 291 26.40 -14.21 -49.39
CA ILE A 291 27.01 -15.49 -49.76
C ILE A 291 26.16 -16.21 -50.81
N MET A 292 24.82 -16.17 -50.71
CA MET A 292 23.95 -16.80 -51.69
C MET A 292 24.06 -16.13 -53.07
N SER A 293 24.16 -14.81 -53.14
CA SER A 293 24.37 -14.08 -54.40
C SER A 293 25.78 -14.29 -54.99
N GLU A 294 26.83 -14.29 -54.16
CA GLU A 294 28.22 -14.55 -54.59
C GLU A 294 28.48 -16.01 -54.96
N GLU A 295 27.95 -16.98 -54.19
CA GLU A 295 28.11 -18.41 -54.45
C GLU A 295 27.14 -18.95 -55.52
N ALA A 296 25.95 -18.37 -55.72
CA ALA A 296 25.13 -18.65 -56.90
C ALA A 296 25.90 -18.33 -58.20
N CYS A 297 26.80 -17.34 -58.15
CA CYS A 297 27.72 -17.03 -59.24
C CYS A 297 28.87 -18.06 -59.39
N ARG A 298 29.21 -18.84 -58.35
CA ARG A 298 30.25 -19.91 -58.40
C ARG A 298 29.71 -21.33 -58.61
N HIS A 299 28.47 -21.64 -58.22
CA HIS A 299 27.92 -23.01 -58.17
C HIS A 299 27.14 -23.46 -59.41
N ALA A 300 27.31 -22.80 -60.57
CA ALA A 300 27.00 -23.42 -61.85
C ALA A 300 27.83 -24.72 -62.12
N ARG A 301 28.77 -25.09 -61.23
CA ARG A 301 29.48 -26.38 -61.23
C ARG A 301 29.59 -26.98 -59.82
N ARG A 302 28.73 -27.98 -59.54
CA ARG A 302 28.78 -29.03 -58.49
C ARG A 302 27.99 -28.81 -57.19
N PRO A 303 27.30 -29.85 -56.67
CA PRO A 303 26.60 -29.81 -55.39
C PRO A 303 27.54 -30.21 -54.25
N VAL A 304 27.62 -29.41 -53.19
CA VAL A 304 28.27 -29.80 -51.91
C VAL A 304 27.32 -29.46 -50.77
N ASN A 305 27.24 -30.36 -49.77
CA ASN A 305 26.32 -30.28 -48.63
C ASN A 305 26.44 -28.95 -47.86
N ARG A 306 25.28 -28.28 -47.71
CA ARG A 306 25.09 -26.95 -47.10
C ARG A 306 25.54 -26.81 -45.65
N TRP A 307 25.66 -27.92 -44.91
CA TRP A 307 25.87 -27.91 -43.46
C TRP A 307 27.34 -27.96 -43.03
N ASP A 308 28.24 -28.49 -43.85
CA ASP A 308 29.66 -28.64 -43.47
C ASP A 308 30.46 -27.35 -43.64
N LYS A 309 30.06 -26.47 -44.58
CA LYS A 309 30.68 -25.15 -44.73
C LYS A 309 30.32 -24.16 -43.61
N PHE A 310 29.17 -24.34 -42.97
CA PHE A 310 28.70 -23.47 -41.88
C PHE A 310 29.58 -23.59 -40.62
N ARG A 311 30.23 -24.74 -40.42
CA ARG A 311 31.11 -25.03 -39.28
C ARG A 311 32.56 -24.58 -39.45
N ALA A 312 33.00 -24.24 -40.67
CA ALA A 312 34.41 -23.99 -40.96
C ALA A 312 34.84 -22.52 -40.85
N ARG A 313 33.92 -21.59 -40.54
CA ARG A 313 34.20 -20.14 -40.48
C ARG A 313 33.76 -19.46 -39.17
N TRP A 314 33.47 -20.25 -38.14
CA TRP A 314 33.28 -19.79 -36.77
C TRP A 314 34.22 -20.56 -35.85
#